data_AF-A0A4R9FMC2-F1
#
_entry.id   AF-A0A4R9FMC2-F1
#
_cell.length_a   1.000
_cell.length_b   1.000
_cell.length_c   1.000
_cell.angle_alpha   90.00
_cell.angle_beta   90.00
_cell.angle_gamma   90.00
#
_symmetry.space_group_name_H-M   'P 1'
#
loop_
_entity.id
_entity.type
_entity.pdbx_description
1 polymer ?
#
loop_
_entity_poly.entity_id
_entity_poly.type
_entity_poly.pdbx_seq_one_letter_code
_entity_poly.pdbx_strand_id
1 'polypeptide(L)'
;MDRILLISITLILTGASLNAYPNRNARGEVSENYIQAQGIVDIKIPKMQFREKEPVSAVLSVKNTGNEVLRIFPYGKDLRSFQVLVRDEDGRTVTKLEEEPKQDPVLRRRNKVENLVGDEVKEIILHKDETFSKEIRLDRIYELEAGKKYFVTAYFYPNISEYGDHFIRSESHPYFSVEERKKDWILPGVPYQDPQTDGLEPEEVIHLFMGAEKKQNWKLHFKWIHFPEYILAYDRYAKDWQQAEEAEKDFVLEEFRNYLSENRSGVLQYYKILGVEKVSSNLSKVRVAVERRVNKIPVRYEYEFTLRRVPEDSGQFWKVANLLAKVRK
;
A
#
# COMPACT_ATOMS: atom_id res chain seq x y z
N MET A 1 20.84 -83.94 -10.01
CA MET A 1 21.08 -82.65 -9.30
C MET A 1 20.81 -81.44 -10.21
N ASP A 2 20.50 -81.66 -11.49
CA ASP A 2 20.51 -80.60 -12.51
C ASP A 2 19.25 -79.72 -12.53
N ARG A 3 18.08 -80.23 -12.12
CA ARG A 3 16.82 -79.45 -12.15
C ARG A 3 16.77 -78.32 -11.13
N ILE A 4 17.29 -78.54 -9.93
CA ILE A 4 17.30 -77.52 -8.87
C ILE A 4 18.26 -76.39 -9.24
N LEU A 5 19.39 -76.75 -9.84
CA LEU A 5 20.40 -75.81 -10.31
C LEU A 5 19.92 -74.99 -11.52
N LEU A 6 19.12 -75.60 -12.40
CA LEU A 6 18.48 -74.89 -13.52
C LEU A 6 17.44 -73.88 -13.04
N ILE A 7 16.63 -74.25 -12.06
CA ILE A 7 15.59 -73.37 -11.48
C ILE A 7 16.23 -72.17 -10.79
N SER A 8 17.28 -72.39 -9.99
CA SER A 8 17.98 -71.29 -9.31
C SER A 8 18.68 -70.36 -10.29
N ILE A 9 19.30 -70.88 -11.36
CA ILE A 9 19.89 -70.05 -12.43
C ILE A 9 18.81 -69.23 -13.14
N THR A 10 17.66 -69.81 -13.49
CA THR A 10 16.56 -69.04 -14.08
C THR A 10 16.02 -67.98 -13.14
N LEU A 11 15.91 -68.25 -11.84
CA LEU A 11 15.45 -67.25 -10.88
C LEU A 11 16.43 -66.06 -10.79
N ILE A 12 17.73 -66.35 -10.75
CA ILE A 12 18.80 -65.34 -10.72
C ILE A 12 18.81 -64.51 -12.01
N LEU A 13 18.66 -65.16 -13.18
CA LEU A 13 18.59 -64.46 -14.47
C LEU A 13 17.33 -63.60 -14.60
N THR A 14 16.17 -64.06 -14.11
CA THR A 14 14.95 -63.25 -14.10
C THR A 14 15.03 -62.07 -13.13
N GLY A 15 15.66 -62.24 -11.96
CA GLY A 15 15.94 -61.16 -11.01
C GLY A 15 16.94 -60.14 -11.56
N ALA A 16 17.92 -60.59 -12.34
CA ALA A 16 18.85 -59.70 -13.04
C ALA A 16 18.15 -58.90 -14.15
N SER A 17 17.20 -59.50 -14.87
CA SER A 17 16.44 -58.80 -15.92
C SER A 17 15.50 -57.73 -15.38
N LEU A 18 14.95 -57.90 -14.18
CA LEU A 18 14.12 -56.90 -13.51
C LEU A 18 14.94 -55.68 -13.00
N ASN A 19 16.25 -55.85 -12.82
CA ASN A 19 17.18 -54.79 -12.46
C ASN A 19 18.01 -54.27 -13.65
N ALA A 20 17.81 -54.84 -14.84
CA ALA A 20 18.49 -54.43 -16.06
C ALA A 20 17.73 -53.28 -16.73
N TYR A 21 17.79 -52.10 -16.12
CA TYR A 21 17.46 -50.88 -16.85
C TYR A 21 18.56 -50.63 -17.89
N PRO A 22 18.23 -50.28 -19.14
CA PRO A 22 19.25 -49.93 -20.11
C PRO A 22 19.95 -48.66 -19.63
N ASN A 23 21.17 -48.85 -19.13
CA ASN A 23 22.04 -47.76 -18.67
C ASN A 23 22.36 -46.78 -19.82
N ARG A 24 22.28 -47.26 -21.07
CA ARG A 24 22.42 -46.47 -22.31
C ARG A 24 21.61 -47.09 -23.45
N ASN A 25 21.08 -46.28 -24.36
CA ASN A 25 20.58 -46.75 -25.66
C ASN A 25 21.73 -47.38 -26.47
N ALA A 26 21.42 -48.13 -27.53
CA ALA A 26 22.41 -48.76 -28.43
C ALA A 26 23.43 -47.79 -29.07
N ARG A 27 23.22 -46.47 -28.91
CA ARG A 27 24.10 -45.38 -29.35
C ARG A 27 24.97 -44.77 -28.24
N GLY A 28 24.86 -45.26 -27.00
CA GLY A 28 25.58 -44.72 -25.84
C GLY A 28 24.86 -43.57 -25.11
N GLU A 29 23.63 -43.23 -25.50
CA GLU A 29 22.84 -42.15 -24.89
C GLU A 29 22.22 -42.60 -23.55
N VAL A 30 22.33 -41.79 -22.50
CA VAL A 30 21.73 -42.07 -21.19
C VAL A 30 20.22 -41.87 -21.26
N SER A 31 19.42 -42.84 -20.81
CA SER A 31 17.96 -42.73 -20.85
C SER A 31 17.44 -41.70 -19.84
N GLU A 32 16.36 -40.98 -20.18
CA GLU A 32 15.68 -40.03 -19.28
C GLU A 32 15.35 -40.66 -17.91
N ASN A 33 14.91 -41.92 -17.93
CA ASN A 33 14.59 -42.72 -16.75
C ASN A 33 15.81 -42.92 -15.83
N TYR A 34 17.01 -43.05 -16.40
CA TYR A 34 18.24 -43.21 -15.61
C TYR A 34 18.61 -41.93 -14.88
N ILE A 35 18.48 -40.78 -15.56
CA ILE A 35 18.75 -39.47 -14.96
C ILE A 35 17.72 -39.18 -13.83
N GLN A 36 16.44 -39.49 -14.06
CA GLN A 36 15.38 -39.38 -13.05
C GLN A 36 15.58 -40.33 -11.86
N ALA A 37 16.10 -41.54 -12.08
CA ALA A 37 16.37 -42.51 -11.01
C ALA A 37 17.56 -42.13 -10.12
N GLN A 38 18.49 -41.29 -10.62
CA GLN A 38 19.72 -40.94 -9.92
C GLN A 38 19.72 -39.55 -9.30
N GLY A 39 18.94 -38.61 -9.85
CA GLY A 39 18.91 -37.23 -9.38
C GLY A 39 17.53 -36.81 -8.88
N ILE A 40 17.45 -36.38 -7.63
CA ILE A 40 16.26 -35.71 -7.08
C ILE A 40 16.45 -34.20 -7.23
N VAL A 41 15.46 -33.54 -7.83
CA VAL A 41 15.42 -32.09 -7.97
C VAL A 41 14.37 -31.53 -7.03
N ASP A 42 14.81 -30.64 -6.16
CA ASP A 42 13.97 -29.98 -5.17
C ASP A 42 14.01 -28.48 -5.33
N ILE A 43 12.88 -27.81 -5.13
CA ILE A 43 12.79 -26.36 -5.12
C ILE A 43 12.21 -25.90 -3.79
N LYS A 44 12.90 -24.94 -3.17
CA LYS A 44 12.52 -24.37 -1.88
C LYS A 44 12.38 -22.87 -2.01
N ILE A 45 11.32 -22.35 -1.40
CA ILE A 45 11.07 -20.92 -1.29
C ILE A 45 11.20 -20.55 0.19
N PRO A 46 11.96 -19.49 0.55
CA PRO A 46 12.27 -19.19 1.94
C PRO A 46 11.05 -18.74 2.75
N LYS A 47 10.03 -18.17 2.09
CA LYS A 47 8.80 -17.68 2.72
C LYS A 47 7.59 -18.09 1.86
N MET A 48 6.45 -18.29 2.52
CA MET A 48 5.18 -18.56 1.84
C MET A 48 4.38 -17.28 1.56
N GLN A 49 4.69 -16.18 2.24
CA GLN A 49 4.03 -14.89 2.09
C GLN A 49 5.07 -13.82 1.77
N PHE A 50 4.84 -13.07 0.70
CA PHE A 50 5.67 -11.95 0.28
C PHE A 50 4.82 -10.70 0.17
N ARG A 51 5.41 -9.53 0.47
CA ARG A 51 4.75 -8.25 0.23
C ARG A 51 4.88 -7.83 -1.23
N GLU A 52 4.00 -6.94 -1.67
CA GLU A 52 4.11 -6.31 -2.98
C GLU A 52 5.52 -5.69 -3.18
N LYS A 53 6.19 -6.06 -4.29
CA LYS A 53 7.57 -5.68 -4.66
C LYS A 53 8.67 -6.18 -3.72
N GLU A 54 8.39 -7.12 -2.81
CA GLU A 54 9.44 -7.85 -2.08
C GLU A 54 10.20 -8.79 -3.03
N PRO A 55 11.54 -8.86 -2.97
CA PRO A 55 12.31 -9.78 -3.80
C PRO A 55 11.96 -11.23 -3.47
N VAL A 56 11.48 -11.97 -4.47
CA VAL A 56 11.15 -13.40 -4.35
C VAL A 56 12.29 -14.23 -4.94
N SER A 57 13.03 -14.94 -4.09
CA SER A 57 14.02 -15.93 -4.54
C SER A 57 13.58 -17.36 -4.26
N ALA A 58 13.92 -18.26 -5.17
CA ALA A 58 13.72 -19.70 -5.05
C ALA A 58 15.08 -20.39 -5.13
N VAL A 59 15.33 -21.32 -4.22
CA VAL A 59 16.55 -22.13 -4.18
C VAL A 59 16.23 -23.49 -4.80
N LEU A 60 16.86 -23.77 -5.93
CA LEU A 60 16.79 -25.06 -6.59
C LEU A 60 17.97 -25.90 -6.14
N SER A 61 17.71 -27.11 -5.65
CA SER A 61 18.70 -28.09 -5.24
C SER A 61 18.60 -29.35 -6.08
N VAL A 62 19.73 -29.82 -6.61
CA VAL A 62 19.88 -31.09 -7.32
C VAL A 62 20.71 -32.00 -6.43
N LYS A 63 20.12 -33.10 -5.95
CA LYS A 63 20.80 -34.09 -5.12
C LYS A 63 21.02 -35.37 -5.91
N ASN A 64 22.23 -35.91 -5.87
CA ASN A 64 22.51 -37.24 -6.40
C ASN A 64 22.17 -38.30 -5.32
N THR A 65 21.12 -39.08 -5.56
CA THR A 65 20.74 -40.23 -4.72
C THR A 65 21.20 -41.57 -5.31
N GLY A 66 21.70 -41.56 -6.55
CA GLY A 66 22.25 -42.71 -7.23
C GLY A 66 23.58 -43.18 -6.64
N ASN A 67 23.98 -44.39 -7.02
CA ASN A 67 25.31 -44.92 -6.70
C ASN A 67 26.40 -44.47 -7.69
N GLU A 68 26.01 -43.90 -8.83
CA GLU A 68 26.91 -43.38 -9.85
C GLU A 68 27.09 -41.86 -9.75
N VAL A 69 28.15 -41.33 -10.36
CA VAL A 69 28.40 -39.88 -10.39
C VAL A 69 27.49 -39.20 -11.41
N LEU A 70 26.83 -38.13 -10.99
CA LEU A 70 25.99 -37.30 -11.86
C LEU A 70 26.82 -36.15 -12.41
N ARG A 71 26.92 -36.03 -13.73
CA ARG A 71 27.64 -34.94 -14.41
C ARG A 71 26.65 -33.92 -14.94
N ILE A 72 26.88 -32.67 -14.62
CA ILE A 72 26.03 -31.54 -14.97
C ILE A 72 26.86 -30.52 -15.74
N PHE A 73 26.31 -30.05 -16.85
CA PHE A 73 26.86 -29.04 -17.73
C PHE A 73 25.92 -27.83 -17.71
N PRO A 74 25.97 -27.00 -16.66
CA PRO A 74 25.13 -25.82 -16.55
C PRO A 74 25.55 -24.78 -17.58
N TYR A 75 24.59 -24.27 -18.34
CA TYR A 75 24.83 -23.17 -19.27
C TYR A 75 25.07 -21.86 -18.49
N GLY A 76 26.19 -21.20 -18.74
CA GLY A 76 26.77 -20.20 -17.84
C GLY A 76 25.98 -18.89 -17.70
N LYS A 77 25.18 -18.50 -18.69
CA LYS A 77 24.56 -17.16 -18.75
C LYS A 77 23.03 -17.11 -18.66
N ASP A 78 22.31 -18.13 -19.16
CA ASP A 78 20.91 -17.90 -19.56
C ASP A 78 19.83 -18.64 -18.73
N LEU A 79 20.11 -19.15 -17.52
CA LEU A 79 19.13 -19.97 -16.75
C LEU A 79 18.53 -21.16 -17.52
N ARG A 80 19.04 -21.47 -18.72
CA ARG A 80 18.48 -22.47 -19.63
C ARG A 80 18.52 -23.88 -19.07
N SER A 81 19.56 -24.19 -18.29
CA SER A 81 19.69 -25.44 -17.55
C SER A 81 18.76 -25.52 -16.32
N PHE A 82 18.30 -24.39 -15.80
CA PHE A 82 17.51 -24.30 -14.58
C PHE A 82 16.27 -23.45 -14.83
N GLN A 83 15.30 -24.03 -15.52
CA GLN A 83 14.07 -23.33 -15.87
C GLN A 83 13.08 -23.43 -14.71
N VAL A 84 12.59 -22.29 -14.25
CA VAL A 84 11.53 -22.24 -13.24
C VAL A 84 10.26 -21.79 -13.91
N LEU A 85 9.17 -22.52 -13.72
CA LEU A 85 7.83 -22.21 -14.20
C LEU A 85 6.96 -21.78 -13.02
N VAL A 86 6.39 -20.58 -13.12
CA VAL A 86 5.44 -20.05 -12.13
C VAL A 86 4.03 -20.13 -12.73
N ARG A 87 3.11 -20.73 -11.97
CA ARG A 87 1.68 -20.84 -12.32
C ARG A 87 0.83 -20.10 -11.30
N ASP A 88 -0.23 -19.47 -11.76
CA ASP A 88 -1.25 -18.81 -10.92
C ASP A 88 -2.22 -19.85 -10.31
N GLU A 89 -3.13 -19.41 -9.43
CA GLU A 89 -4.17 -20.25 -8.80
C GLU A 89 -5.06 -20.94 -9.85
N ASP A 90 -5.31 -20.28 -10.97
CA ASP A 90 -6.05 -20.81 -12.13
C ASP A 90 -5.23 -21.78 -13.00
N GLY A 91 -3.99 -22.10 -12.60
CA GLY A 91 -3.08 -22.99 -13.34
C GLY A 91 -2.45 -22.36 -14.59
N ARG A 92 -2.70 -21.07 -14.86
CA ARG A 92 -2.12 -20.33 -15.98
C ARG A 92 -0.65 -20.00 -15.72
N THR A 93 0.20 -20.11 -16.73
CA THR A 93 1.61 -19.69 -16.62
C THR A 93 1.69 -18.16 -16.58
N VAL A 94 2.40 -17.64 -15.57
CA VAL A 94 2.61 -16.20 -15.38
C VAL A 94 3.47 -15.64 -16.52
N THR A 95 3.18 -14.41 -16.94
CA THR A 95 3.92 -13.71 -17.98
C THR A 95 5.38 -13.48 -17.57
N LYS A 96 6.30 -13.82 -18.48
CA LYS A 96 7.74 -13.56 -18.31
C LYS A 96 8.03 -12.11 -18.69
N LEU A 97 8.82 -11.42 -17.87
CA LEU A 97 9.27 -10.03 -18.11
C LEU A 97 10.33 -9.97 -19.22
N GLU A 98 11.19 -10.98 -19.30
CA GLU A 98 12.15 -11.14 -20.40
C GLU A 98 11.59 -12.17 -21.40
N GLU A 99 11.08 -11.67 -22.53
CA GLU A 99 11.08 -12.48 -23.74
C GLU A 99 12.54 -12.69 -24.14
N GLU A 100 13.11 -13.88 -23.86
CA GLU A 100 14.27 -14.32 -24.64
C GLU A 100 13.93 -14.03 -26.10
N PRO A 101 14.77 -13.30 -26.87
CA PRO A 101 14.48 -13.02 -28.26
C PRO A 101 14.25 -14.38 -28.92
N LYS A 102 13.00 -14.64 -29.33
CA LYS A 102 12.65 -15.83 -30.09
C LYS A 102 13.57 -15.83 -31.29
N GLN A 103 14.64 -16.63 -31.24
CA GLN A 103 15.51 -16.79 -32.39
C GLN A 103 14.62 -17.31 -33.52
N ASP A 104 14.56 -16.55 -34.62
CA ASP A 104 13.71 -16.87 -35.75
C ASP A 104 13.87 -18.36 -36.13
N PRO A 105 12.78 -19.12 -36.27
CA PRO A 105 12.85 -20.54 -36.64
C PRO A 105 13.55 -20.76 -38.01
N VAL A 106 13.67 -19.70 -38.83
CA VAL A 106 14.35 -19.68 -40.13
C VAL A 106 15.88 -19.70 -40.01
N LEU A 107 16.45 -19.28 -38.86
CA LEU A 107 17.91 -19.29 -38.61
C LEU A 107 18.43 -20.63 -38.07
N ARG A 108 17.54 -21.56 -37.69
CA ARG A 108 17.88 -22.95 -37.34
C ARG A 108 18.19 -23.77 -38.61
N ARG A 109 19.24 -23.40 -39.35
CA ARG A 109 19.82 -24.30 -40.34
C ARG A 109 20.43 -25.49 -39.59
N ARG A 110 20.09 -26.72 -39.99
CA ARG A 110 20.55 -27.99 -39.39
C ARG A 110 22.08 -28.12 -39.22
N ASN A 111 22.87 -27.29 -39.90
CA ASN A 111 24.33 -27.32 -39.89
C ASN A 111 24.93 -25.94 -39.58
N LYS A 112 24.41 -25.21 -38.59
CA LYS A 112 25.14 -24.05 -38.07
C LYS A 112 26.23 -24.57 -37.14
N VAL A 113 27.49 -24.53 -37.60
CA VAL A 113 28.65 -24.77 -36.73
C VAL A 113 28.74 -23.59 -35.78
N GLU A 114 28.20 -23.75 -34.58
CA GLU A 114 28.36 -22.77 -33.52
C GLU A 114 29.77 -22.90 -32.97
N ASN A 115 30.52 -21.78 -32.99
CA ASN A 115 31.89 -21.75 -32.52
C ASN A 115 31.84 -21.69 -30.99
N LEU A 116 31.90 -22.86 -30.34
CA LEU A 116 31.85 -23.02 -28.87
C LEU A 116 33.16 -22.61 -28.17
N VAL A 117 34.12 -22.06 -28.92
CA VAL A 117 35.42 -21.64 -28.40
C VAL A 117 35.23 -20.41 -27.51
N GLY A 118 35.24 -20.63 -26.19
CA GLY A 118 35.15 -19.58 -25.18
C GLY A 118 33.92 -19.67 -24.26
N ASP A 119 33.01 -20.62 -24.47
CA ASP A 119 31.99 -20.92 -23.46
C ASP A 119 32.64 -21.71 -22.31
N GLU A 120 32.84 -21.05 -21.16
CA GLU A 120 33.25 -21.71 -19.92
C GLU A 120 32.11 -22.59 -19.38
N VAL A 121 31.77 -23.68 -20.07
CA VAL A 121 30.87 -24.70 -19.54
C VAL A 121 31.62 -25.40 -18.41
N LYS A 122 31.34 -24.99 -17.17
CA LYS A 122 31.93 -25.60 -15.98
C LYS A 122 31.26 -26.94 -15.74
N GLU A 123 31.96 -28.04 -15.99
CA GLU A 123 31.50 -29.37 -15.60
C GLU A 123 31.38 -29.43 -14.07
N ILE A 124 30.21 -29.81 -13.59
CA ILE A 124 29.95 -30.08 -12.17
C ILE A 124 29.73 -31.58 -12.04
N ILE A 125 30.56 -32.22 -11.24
CA ILE A 125 30.45 -33.65 -10.93
C ILE A 125 29.87 -33.74 -9.53
N LEU A 126 28.74 -34.42 -9.38
CA LEU A 126 28.11 -34.72 -8.10
C LEU A 126 28.32 -36.18 -7.75
N HIS A 127 29.05 -36.43 -6.68
CA HIS A 127 29.17 -37.74 -6.07
C HIS A 127 27.89 -38.11 -5.31
N LYS A 128 27.82 -39.36 -4.85
CA LYS A 128 26.69 -39.87 -4.08
C LYS A 128 26.41 -38.97 -2.87
N ASP A 129 25.15 -38.64 -2.67
CA ASP A 129 24.63 -37.75 -1.62
C ASP A 129 25.08 -36.28 -1.70
N GLU A 130 25.86 -35.90 -2.71
CA GLU A 130 26.19 -34.49 -2.94
C GLU A 130 24.99 -33.73 -3.49
N THR A 131 24.90 -32.46 -3.08
CA THR A 131 23.81 -31.57 -3.45
C THR A 131 24.36 -30.28 -4.05
N PHE A 132 23.94 -29.97 -5.26
CA PHE A 132 24.19 -28.67 -5.89
C PHE A 132 22.99 -27.76 -5.66
N SER A 133 23.21 -26.54 -5.17
CA SER A 133 22.12 -25.57 -4.97
C SER A 133 22.37 -24.29 -5.75
N LYS A 134 21.33 -23.76 -6.40
CA LYS A 134 21.35 -22.49 -7.13
C LYS A 134 20.16 -21.62 -6.73
N GLU A 135 20.45 -20.39 -6.34
CA GLU A 135 19.41 -19.40 -6.06
C GLU A 135 19.00 -18.67 -7.35
N ILE A 136 17.69 -18.63 -7.59
CA ILE A 136 17.06 -18.00 -8.76
C ILE A 136 16.09 -16.95 -8.25
N ARG A 137 16.19 -15.74 -8.80
CA ARG A 137 15.35 -14.61 -8.43
C ARG A 137 14.17 -14.49 -9.39
N LEU A 138 12.98 -14.83 -8.89
CA LEU A 138 11.74 -14.91 -9.66
C LEU A 138 11.19 -13.52 -10.00
N ASP A 139 11.46 -12.52 -9.15
CA ASP A 139 11.09 -11.10 -9.32
C ASP A 139 11.64 -10.49 -10.62
N ARG A 140 12.77 -10.99 -11.11
CA ARG A 140 13.38 -10.52 -12.37
C ARG A 140 12.83 -11.22 -13.61
N ILE A 141 12.24 -12.40 -13.44
CA ILE A 141 11.86 -13.28 -14.55
C ILE A 141 10.37 -13.18 -14.84
N TYR A 142 9.54 -13.01 -13.80
CA TYR A 142 8.09 -13.06 -13.88
C TYR A 142 7.45 -11.79 -13.31
N GLU A 143 6.36 -11.36 -13.94
CA GLU A 143 5.52 -10.28 -13.43
C GLU A 143 4.53 -10.85 -12.38
N LEU A 144 4.80 -10.58 -11.10
CA LEU A 144 3.99 -11.08 -9.99
C LEU A 144 2.95 -10.03 -9.58
N GLU A 145 1.70 -10.28 -9.91
CA GLU A 145 0.55 -9.48 -9.46
C GLU A 145 0.23 -9.73 -7.97
N ALA A 146 -0.22 -8.68 -7.29
CA ALA A 146 -0.59 -8.74 -5.89
C ALA A 146 -1.97 -9.41 -5.68
N GLY A 147 -2.18 -10.00 -4.51
CA GLY A 147 -3.43 -10.66 -4.12
C GLY A 147 -3.57 -12.10 -4.62
N LYS A 148 -2.59 -12.61 -5.37
CA LYS A 148 -2.62 -13.92 -6.01
C LYS A 148 -1.68 -14.94 -5.36
N LYS A 149 -2.02 -16.22 -5.57
CA LYS A 149 -1.22 -17.37 -5.14
C LYS A 149 -0.51 -17.98 -6.33
N TYR A 150 0.77 -18.22 -6.17
CA TYR A 150 1.63 -18.75 -7.20
C TYR A 150 2.19 -20.11 -6.78
N PHE A 151 2.19 -21.04 -7.72
CA PHE A 151 2.81 -22.36 -7.61
C PHE A 151 4.07 -22.40 -8.46
N VAL A 152 5.16 -22.89 -7.87
CA VAL A 152 6.45 -22.94 -8.55
C VAL A 152 6.81 -24.38 -8.86
N THR A 153 7.19 -24.64 -10.10
CA THR A 153 7.74 -25.93 -10.55
C THR A 153 9.05 -25.67 -11.24
N ALA A 154 10.09 -26.44 -10.94
CA ALA A 154 11.36 -26.33 -11.62
C ALA A 154 11.58 -27.48 -12.60
N TYR A 155 12.30 -27.18 -13.67
CA TYR A 155 12.78 -28.10 -14.68
C TYR A 155 14.29 -27.93 -14.79
N PHE A 156 14.99 -29.02 -14.56
CA PHE A 156 16.43 -29.08 -14.61
C PHE A 156 16.88 -29.86 -15.83
N TYR A 157 17.74 -29.25 -16.64
CA TYR A 157 18.35 -29.85 -17.82
C TYR A 157 19.84 -30.06 -17.53
N PRO A 158 20.28 -31.31 -17.28
CA PRO A 158 21.66 -31.62 -16.93
C PRO A 158 22.66 -31.21 -18.02
N ASN A 159 22.27 -31.31 -19.30
CA ASN A 159 23.10 -30.90 -20.43
C ASN A 159 22.21 -30.46 -21.60
N ILE A 160 21.99 -29.16 -21.73
CA ILE A 160 21.12 -28.61 -22.78
C ILE A 160 21.77 -28.64 -24.18
N SER A 161 23.10 -28.62 -24.24
CA SER A 161 23.85 -28.55 -25.51
C SER A 161 23.79 -29.88 -26.27
N GLU A 162 23.87 -30.99 -25.55
CA GLU A 162 23.82 -32.33 -26.15
C GLU A 162 22.44 -32.98 -26.04
N TYR A 163 21.71 -32.72 -24.96
CA TYR A 163 20.46 -33.42 -24.61
C TYR A 163 19.35 -32.44 -24.22
N GLY A 164 19.02 -31.50 -25.10
CA GLY A 164 18.00 -30.47 -24.87
C GLY A 164 16.59 -31.01 -24.56
N ASP A 165 16.28 -32.24 -24.95
CA ASP A 165 14.98 -32.87 -24.72
C ASP A 165 14.89 -33.61 -23.37
N HIS A 166 16.02 -33.80 -22.66
CA HIS A 166 16.05 -34.54 -21.39
C HIS A 166 16.00 -33.58 -20.21
N PHE A 167 14.96 -33.71 -19.38
CA PHE A 167 14.79 -32.88 -18.20
C PHE A 167 14.32 -33.68 -16.98
N ILE A 168 14.66 -33.16 -15.80
CA ILE A 168 14.14 -33.63 -14.52
C ILE A 168 13.21 -32.55 -13.99
N ARG A 169 11.98 -32.94 -13.65
CA ARG A 169 11.01 -32.06 -12.99
C ARG A 169 11.22 -32.10 -11.48
N SER A 170 11.00 -30.96 -10.80
CA SER A 170 11.03 -30.93 -9.34
C SER A 170 9.93 -31.79 -8.71
N GLU A 171 10.30 -32.56 -7.69
CA GLU A 171 9.35 -33.33 -6.88
C GLU A 171 8.51 -32.41 -5.98
N SER A 172 9.14 -31.38 -5.45
CA SER A 172 8.49 -30.34 -4.66
C SER A 172 7.80 -29.28 -5.54
N HIS A 173 6.59 -28.90 -5.13
CA HIS A 173 5.79 -27.82 -5.73
C HIS A 173 5.42 -26.77 -4.66
N PRO A 174 6.39 -25.94 -4.22
CA PRO A 174 6.13 -24.91 -3.23
C PRO A 174 5.17 -23.85 -3.80
N TYR A 175 4.32 -23.33 -2.92
CA TYR A 175 3.43 -22.23 -3.23
C TYR A 175 3.76 -21.00 -2.37
N PHE A 176 3.51 -19.82 -2.92
CA PHE A 176 3.61 -18.57 -2.19
C PHE A 176 2.49 -17.61 -2.59
N SER A 177 2.10 -16.72 -1.70
CA SER A 177 1.13 -15.67 -1.95
C SER A 177 1.77 -14.29 -1.88
N VAL A 178 1.42 -13.42 -2.82
CA VAL A 178 1.81 -12.01 -2.76
C VAL A 178 0.68 -11.22 -2.11
N GLU A 179 0.90 -10.72 -0.90
CA GLU A 179 -0.08 -9.89 -0.22
C GLU A 179 -0.08 -8.49 -0.86
N GLU A 180 -1.27 -8.04 -1.27
CA GLU A 180 -1.48 -6.61 -1.50
C GLU A 180 -1.11 -5.88 -0.22
N ARG A 181 -0.30 -4.82 -0.35
CA ARG A 181 -0.11 -3.91 0.75
C ARG A 181 -1.49 -3.36 1.07
N LYS A 182 -2.13 -3.87 2.13
CA LYS A 182 -3.29 -3.22 2.74
C LYS A 182 -2.84 -1.80 2.93
N LYS A 183 -3.41 -0.89 2.12
CA LYS A 183 -3.13 0.54 2.17
C LYS A 183 -3.11 0.85 3.65
N ASP A 184 -1.93 1.16 4.19
CA ASP A 184 -1.81 1.53 5.59
C ASP A 184 -2.95 2.51 5.80
N TRP A 185 -3.83 2.24 6.77
CA TRP A 185 -4.95 3.14 7.02
C TRP A 185 -4.29 4.38 7.59
N ILE A 186 -3.80 5.23 6.69
CA ILE A 186 -3.29 6.55 7.00
C ILE A 186 -4.55 7.19 7.57
N LEU A 187 -4.64 7.27 8.90
CA LEU A 187 -5.50 8.27 9.51
C LEU A 187 -5.22 9.51 8.69
N PRO A 188 -6.21 10.13 8.01
CA PRO A 188 -5.95 11.36 7.30
C PRO A 188 -5.29 12.25 8.33
N GLY A 189 -4.00 12.52 8.14
CA GLY A 189 -3.24 13.27 9.10
C GLY A 189 -4.03 14.55 9.26
N VAL A 190 -4.43 14.86 10.51
CA VAL A 190 -4.91 16.20 10.81
C VAL A 190 -3.84 17.11 10.19
N PRO A 191 -4.17 17.91 9.17
CA PRO A 191 -3.16 18.67 8.46
C PRO A 191 -2.38 19.43 9.53
N TYR A 192 -1.05 19.34 9.47
CA TYR A 192 -0.19 20.09 10.37
C TYR A 192 -0.48 21.57 10.09
N GLN A 193 -1.41 22.14 10.86
CA GLN A 193 -1.73 23.56 10.81
C GLN A 193 -0.58 24.26 11.51
N ASP A 194 0.22 24.94 10.70
CA ASP A 194 1.38 25.67 11.17
C ASP A 194 0.88 26.81 12.09
N PRO A 195 1.15 26.79 13.41
CA PRO A 195 0.52 27.72 14.36
C PRO A 195 0.86 29.20 14.13
N GLN A 196 1.86 29.47 13.28
CA GLN A 196 2.30 30.83 12.95
C GLN A 196 1.62 31.40 11.70
N THR A 197 1.02 30.57 10.84
CA THR A 197 0.39 31.01 9.58
C THR A 197 -1.13 30.86 9.61
N ASP A 198 -1.67 29.88 10.33
CA ASP A 198 -3.10 29.69 10.52
C ASP A 198 -3.60 30.48 11.75
N GLY A 199 -4.05 31.71 11.52
CA GLY A 199 -4.90 32.40 12.49
C GLY A 199 -6.19 31.61 12.74
N LEU A 200 -6.80 31.79 13.92
CA LEU A 200 -8.03 31.09 14.32
C LEU A 200 -9.08 31.10 13.21
N GLU A 201 -9.74 29.97 12.96
CA GLU A 201 -10.82 29.90 11.96
C GLU A 201 -12.05 30.67 12.49
N PRO A 202 -12.92 31.22 11.59
CA PRO A 202 -14.14 31.93 12.00
C PRO A 202 -15.04 31.11 12.93
N GLU A 203 -15.09 29.79 12.75
CA GLU A 203 -15.82 28.86 13.61
C GLU A 203 -15.30 28.88 15.04
N GLU A 204 -13.98 28.83 15.20
CA GLU A 204 -13.30 28.82 16.50
C GLU A 204 -13.49 30.16 17.21
N VAL A 205 -13.42 31.27 16.48
CA VAL A 205 -13.67 32.60 17.04
C VAL A 205 -15.11 32.72 17.55
N ILE A 206 -16.10 32.25 16.79
CA ILE A 206 -17.49 32.22 17.25
C ILE A 206 -17.68 31.27 18.44
N HIS A 207 -16.99 30.14 18.47
CA HIS A 207 -17.00 29.24 19.62
C HIS A 207 -16.46 29.94 20.88
N LEU A 208 -15.34 30.65 20.77
CA LEU A 208 -14.75 31.42 21.86
C LEU A 208 -15.65 32.59 22.29
N PHE A 209 -16.26 33.29 21.34
CA PHE A 209 -17.19 34.40 21.57
C PHE A 209 -18.44 33.96 22.35
N MET A 210 -19.14 32.92 21.87
CA MET A 210 -20.34 32.37 22.50
C MET A 210 -20.02 31.64 23.82
N GLY A 211 -18.85 30.98 23.88
CA GLY A 211 -18.34 30.35 25.09
C GLY A 211 -18.07 31.36 26.21
N ALA A 212 -17.51 32.52 25.86
CA ALA A 212 -17.28 33.61 26.81
C ALA A 212 -18.60 34.22 27.32
N GLU A 213 -19.60 34.39 26.44
CA GLU A 213 -20.94 34.84 26.83
C GLU A 213 -21.61 33.85 27.80
N LYS A 214 -21.57 32.55 27.49
CA LYS A 214 -22.14 31.49 28.33
C LYS A 214 -21.49 31.43 29.72
N LYS A 215 -20.19 31.71 29.82
CA LYS A 215 -19.44 31.79 31.08
C LYS A 215 -19.56 33.16 31.77
N GLN A 216 -20.28 34.11 31.18
CA GLN A 216 -20.40 35.50 31.65
C GLN A 216 -19.05 36.21 31.80
N ASN A 217 -18.04 35.82 31.01
CA ASN A 217 -16.74 36.48 30.98
C ASN A 217 -16.74 37.57 29.91
N TRP A 218 -17.30 38.72 30.27
CA TRP A 218 -17.50 39.85 29.35
C TRP A 218 -16.21 40.42 28.79
N LYS A 219 -15.11 40.40 29.55
CA LYS A 219 -13.79 40.86 29.08
C LYS A 219 -13.31 40.03 27.87
N LEU A 220 -13.48 38.72 27.91
CA LEU A 220 -13.14 37.84 26.79
C LEU A 220 -14.18 37.92 25.67
N HIS A 221 -15.45 38.16 25.99
CA HIS A 221 -16.49 38.33 25.00
C HIS A 221 -16.24 39.58 24.12
N PHE A 222 -15.93 40.72 24.75
CA PHE A 222 -15.66 41.98 24.06
C PHE A 222 -14.37 41.97 23.24
N LYS A 223 -13.42 41.09 23.56
CA LYS A 223 -12.16 40.93 22.80
C LYS A 223 -12.41 40.59 21.32
N TRP A 224 -13.44 39.80 21.05
CA TRP A 224 -13.74 39.29 19.71
C TRP A 224 -14.70 40.16 18.92
N ILE A 225 -15.12 41.31 19.46
CA ILE A 225 -16.08 42.22 18.81
C ILE A 225 -15.33 43.35 18.10
N HIS A 226 -15.75 43.64 16.87
CA HIS A 226 -15.39 44.87 16.16
C HIS A 226 -16.47 45.93 16.43
N PHE A 227 -16.31 46.66 17.54
CA PHE A 227 -17.31 47.61 18.03
C PHE A 227 -17.82 48.65 17.03
N PRO A 228 -16.95 49.29 16.19
CA PRO A 228 -17.41 50.33 15.26
C PRO A 228 -18.50 49.88 14.28
N GLU A 229 -18.48 48.60 13.88
CA GLU A 229 -19.49 48.02 12.99
C GLU A 229 -20.56 47.27 13.78
N TYR A 230 -20.20 46.59 14.86
CA TYR A 230 -21.13 45.75 15.63
C TYR A 230 -22.24 46.55 16.30
N ILE A 231 -21.97 47.78 16.72
CA ILE A 231 -22.98 48.67 17.30
C ILE A 231 -24.11 49.00 16.31
N LEU A 232 -23.82 49.00 15.00
CA LEU A 232 -24.79 49.29 13.95
C LEU A 232 -25.84 48.18 13.79
N ALA A 233 -25.60 46.99 14.35
CA ALA A 233 -26.59 45.91 14.39
C ALA A 233 -27.77 46.19 15.34
N TYR A 234 -27.65 47.21 16.19
CA TYR A 234 -28.65 47.56 17.20
C TYR A 234 -29.24 48.93 16.90
N ASP A 235 -30.45 48.98 16.34
CA ASP A 235 -31.11 50.20 15.87
C ASP A 235 -31.10 51.38 16.86
N ARG A 236 -31.21 51.08 18.16
CA ARG A 236 -31.14 52.09 19.23
C ARG A 236 -29.78 52.78 19.27
N TYR A 237 -28.71 52.00 19.35
CA TYR A 237 -27.34 52.50 19.49
C TYR A 237 -26.73 52.92 18.15
N ALA A 238 -27.22 52.38 17.04
CA ALA A 238 -26.78 52.74 15.70
C ALA A 238 -27.04 54.22 15.38
N LYS A 239 -28.21 54.75 15.78
CA LYS A 239 -28.56 56.17 15.60
C LYS A 239 -27.64 57.08 16.42
N ASP A 240 -27.50 56.77 17.71
CA ASP A 240 -26.68 57.54 18.63
C ASP A 240 -25.21 57.54 18.18
N TRP A 241 -24.69 56.40 17.74
CA TRP A 241 -23.32 56.25 17.23
C TRP A 241 -23.04 57.04 15.94
N GLN A 242 -24.02 57.13 15.03
CA GLN A 242 -23.88 57.87 13.77
C GLN A 242 -23.96 59.39 13.96
N GLN A 243 -24.71 59.84 14.96
CA GLN A 243 -24.91 61.26 15.27
C GLN A 243 -23.83 61.82 16.22
N ALA A 244 -23.24 60.96 17.06
CA ALA A 244 -22.22 61.34 18.02
C ALA A 244 -20.94 61.85 17.35
N GLU A 245 -20.37 62.91 17.93
CA GLU A 245 -19.01 63.37 17.60
C GLU A 245 -17.96 62.36 18.09
N GLU A 246 -16.74 62.44 17.55
CA GLU A 246 -15.67 61.46 17.85
C GLU A 246 -15.32 61.37 19.34
N ALA A 247 -15.49 62.46 20.10
CA ALA A 247 -15.31 62.48 21.55
C ALA A 247 -16.47 61.81 22.34
N GLU A 248 -17.69 61.83 21.80
CA GLU A 248 -18.88 61.25 22.44
C GLU A 248 -19.04 59.76 22.11
N LYS A 249 -18.43 59.31 21.01
CA LYS A 249 -18.43 57.90 20.59
C LYS A 249 -17.92 56.97 21.69
N ASP A 250 -16.85 57.34 22.40
CA ASP A 250 -16.33 56.50 23.49
C ASP A 250 -17.37 56.30 24.60
N PHE A 251 -18.16 57.32 24.92
CA PHE A 251 -19.24 57.23 25.91
C PHE A 251 -20.36 56.30 25.42
N VAL A 252 -20.79 56.44 24.16
CA VAL A 252 -21.80 55.56 23.55
C VAL A 252 -21.33 54.10 23.54
N LEU A 253 -20.02 53.84 23.33
CA LEU A 253 -19.46 52.50 23.40
C LEU A 253 -19.48 51.91 24.80
N GLU A 254 -19.21 52.70 25.83
CA GLU A 254 -19.29 52.24 27.21
C GLU A 254 -20.73 51.88 27.61
N GLU A 255 -21.71 52.72 27.25
CA GLU A 255 -23.12 52.41 27.45
C GLU A 255 -23.53 51.13 26.70
N PHE A 256 -23.06 50.96 25.46
CA PHE A 256 -23.34 49.77 24.68
C PHE A 256 -22.70 48.51 25.29
N ARG A 257 -21.49 48.59 25.83
CA ARG A 257 -20.85 47.48 26.56
C ARG A 257 -21.64 47.10 27.81
N ASN A 258 -22.10 48.10 28.56
CA ASN A 258 -22.95 47.88 29.73
C ASN A 258 -24.25 47.18 29.33
N TYR A 259 -24.90 47.65 28.26
CA TYR A 259 -26.11 47.03 27.71
C TYR A 259 -25.91 45.55 27.34
N LEU A 260 -24.82 45.20 26.68
CA LEU A 260 -24.51 43.80 26.34
C LEU A 260 -24.31 42.92 27.59
N SER A 261 -23.74 43.49 28.67
CA SER A 261 -23.49 42.76 29.91
C SER A 261 -24.74 42.51 30.77
N GLU A 262 -25.77 43.34 30.64
CA GLU A 262 -27.03 43.25 31.41
C GLU A 262 -27.91 42.05 31.02
N ASN A 263 -27.54 41.29 29.98
CA ASN A 263 -28.15 40.01 29.60
C ASN A 263 -29.67 40.08 29.33
N ARG A 264 -30.15 41.21 28.81
CA ARG A 264 -31.59 41.47 28.55
C ARG A 264 -32.22 40.48 27.56
N SER A 265 -31.43 39.90 26.67
CA SER A 265 -31.87 38.88 25.70
C SER A 265 -32.00 37.47 26.29
N GLY A 266 -31.78 37.31 27.60
CA GLY A 266 -31.84 36.04 28.31
C GLY A 266 -30.53 35.25 28.29
N VAL A 267 -30.41 34.34 29.26
CA VAL A 267 -29.18 33.57 29.50
C VAL A 267 -28.98 32.52 28.42
N LEU A 268 -27.83 32.55 27.76
CA LEU A 268 -27.39 31.55 26.80
C LEU A 268 -27.24 30.16 27.46
N GLN A 269 -28.07 29.19 27.06
CA GLN A 269 -28.03 27.81 27.58
C GLN A 269 -27.21 26.91 26.67
N TYR A 270 -27.48 26.98 25.38
CA TYR A 270 -26.91 26.10 24.37
C TYR A 270 -26.65 26.87 23.07
N TYR A 271 -25.62 26.47 22.36
CA TYR A 271 -25.37 26.92 21.01
C TYR A 271 -24.75 25.79 20.18
N LYS A 272 -25.00 25.81 18.88
CA LYS A 272 -24.42 24.90 17.90
C LYS A 272 -24.13 25.66 16.62
N ILE A 273 -22.88 25.59 16.15
CA ILE A 273 -22.50 26.13 14.85
C ILE A 273 -23.12 25.21 13.78
N LEU A 274 -23.88 25.80 12.85
CA LEU A 274 -24.58 25.08 11.79
C LEU A 274 -23.74 24.99 10.51
N GLY A 275 -22.95 26.03 10.23
CA GLY A 275 -22.07 26.08 9.08
C GLY A 275 -21.44 27.44 8.89
N VAL A 276 -20.43 27.47 8.02
CA VAL A 276 -19.65 28.65 7.69
C VAL A 276 -19.60 28.87 6.19
N GLU A 277 -19.83 30.12 5.82
CA GLU A 277 -19.81 30.62 4.46
C GLU A 277 -18.69 31.65 4.36
N LYS A 278 -17.55 31.23 3.78
CA LYS A 278 -16.42 32.13 3.50
C LYS A 278 -16.78 32.96 2.27
N VAL A 279 -17.19 34.21 2.48
CA VAL A 279 -17.60 35.14 1.39
C VAL A 279 -16.38 35.71 0.67
N SER A 280 -15.33 36.06 1.42
CA SER A 280 -14.04 36.50 0.89
C SER A 280 -12.90 36.11 1.84
N SER A 281 -11.65 36.39 1.47
CA SER A 281 -10.47 36.14 2.33
C SER A 281 -10.57 36.84 3.69
N ASN A 282 -11.23 38.00 3.73
CA ASN A 282 -11.33 38.85 4.91
C ASN A 282 -12.75 38.91 5.50
N LEU A 283 -13.74 38.27 4.88
CA LEU A 283 -15.15 38.29 5.30
C LEU A 283 -15.73 36.88 5.35
N SER A 284 -16.30 36.51 6.49
CA SER A 284 -16.94 35.21 6.68
C SER A 284 -18.28 35.36 7.38
N LYS A 285 -19.23 34.50 7.05
CA LYS A 285 -20.53 34.41 7.71
C LYS A 285 -20.66 33.08 8.43
N VAL A 286 -21.10 33.11 9.68
CA VAL A 286 -21.23 31.92 10.52
C VAL A 286 -22.67 31.83 11.02
N ARG A 287 -23.35 30.73 10.72
CA ARG A 287 -24.71 30.47 11.20
C ARG A 287 -24.66 29.63 12.46
N VAL A 288 -25.39 30.05 13.49
CA VAL A 288 -25.39 29.43 14.81
C VAL A 288 -26.82 29.26 15.29
N ALA A 289 -27.20 28.03 15.63
CA ALA A 289 -28.41 27.77 16.39
C ALA A 289 -28.16 28.06 17.87
N VAL A 290 -28.99 28.89 18.47
CA VAL A 290 -28.83 29.38 19.84
C VAL A 290 -30.09 29.12 20.64
N GLU A 291 -29.96 28.62 21.87
CA GLU A 291 -31.06 28.50 22.82
C GLU A 291 -30.80 29.42 24.02
N ARG A 292 -31.67 30.41 24.21
CA ARG A 292 -31.63 31.33 25.35
C ARG A 292 -32.81 31.07 26.26
N ARG A 293 -32.60 31.23 27.57
CA ARG A 293 -33.68 31.19 28.57
C ARG A 293 -34.08 32.62 28.93
N VAL A 294 -35.28 33.01 28.52
CA VAL A 294 -35.89 34.30 28.87
C VAL A 294 -37.06 34.00 29.82
N ASN A 295 -37.04 34.55 31.04
CA ASN A 295 -38.13 34.35 32.02
C ASN A 295 -38.54 32.88 32.21
N LYS A 296 -37.57 31.97 32.31
CA LYS A 296 -37.71 30.51 32.43
C LYS A 296 -38.21 29.77 31.18
N ILE A 297 -38.53 30.46 30.08
CA ILE A 297 -38.94 29.85 28.81
C ILE A 297 -37.71 29.72 27.90
N PRO A 298 -37.38 28.51 27.40
CA PRO A 298 -36.35 28.36 26.39
C PRO A 298 -36.86 28.85 25.04
N VAL A 299 -36.13 29.78 24.42
CA VAL A 299 -36.42 30.32 23.08
C VAL A 299 -35.24 29.99 22.18
N ARG A 300 -35.54 29.45 20.99
CA ARG A 300 -34.54 29.08 19.99
C ARG A 300 -34.43 30.15 18.92
N TYR A 301 -33.21 30.58 18.67
CA TYR A 301 -32.85 31.55 17.66
C TYR A 301 -31.86 30.94 16.68
N GLU A 302 -31.83 31.50 15.48
CA GLU A 302 -30.78 31.32 14.51
C GLU A 302 -30.05 32.65 14.36
N TYR A 303 -28.78 32.68 14.74
CA TYR A 303 -27.91 33.83 14.62
C TYR A 303 -27.02 33.68 13.39
N GLU A 304 -26.97 34.71 12.56
CA GLU A 304 -26.00 34.85 11.48
C GLU A 304 -25.00 35.93 11.88
N PHE A 305 -23.78 35.51 12.20
CA PHE A 305 -22.68 36.40 12.53
C PHE A 305 -21.88 36.72 11.28
N THR A 306 -21.53 37.99 11.08
CA THR A 306 -20.57 38.41 10.07
C THR A 306 -19.25 38.73 10.75
N LEU A 307 -18.16 38.07 10.33
CA LEU A 307 -16.83 38.25 10.84
C LEU A 307 -15.93 38.90 9.80
N ARG A 308 -15.07 39.82 10.24
CA ARG A 308 -14.04 40.47 9.43
C ARG A 308 -12.66 40.30 10.06
N ARG A 309 -11.61 40.19 9.24
CA ARG A 309 -10.21 40.26 9.69
C ARG A 309 -9.79 41.70 9.98
N VAL A 310 -9.22 41.96 11.16
CA VAL A 310 -8.77 43.29 11.61
C VAL A 310 -7.35 43.22 12.19
N PRO A 311 -6.39 44.09 11.80
CA PRO A 311 -6.47 45.12 10.74
C PRO A 311 -6.68 44.53 9.35
N GLU A 312 -7.36 45.25 8.45
CA GLU A 312 -7.65 44.78 7.09
C GLU A 312 -6.37 44.49 6.29
N ASP A 313 -5.27 45.20 6.60
CA ASP A 313 -3.99 45.10 5.90
C ASP A 313 -3.05 44.00 6.45
N SER A 314 -3.16 43.63 7.73
CA SER A 314 -2.28 42.64 8.38
C SER A 314 -2.98 41.33 8.78
N GLY A 315 -4.32 41.29 8.74
CA GLY A 315 -5.09 40.05 8.62
C GLY A 315 -4.98 39.04 9.77
N GLN A 316 -4.56 39.45 10.97
CA GLN A 316 -4.18 38.47 12.02
C GLN A 316 -5.36 37.86 12.80
N PHE A 317 -6.49 38.57 12.97
CA PHE A 317 -7.60 38.06 13.81
C PHE A 317 -8.97 38.36 13.23
N TRP A 318 -9.86 37.36 13.27
CA TRP A 318 -11.28 37.57 13.01
C TRP A 318 -11.96 38.26 14.19
N LYS A 319 -12.81 39.23 13.88
CA LYS A 319 -13.69 39.89 14.83
C LYS A 319 -15.12 39.90 14.31
N VAL A 320 -16.08 39.79 15.22
CA VAL A 320 -17.51 39.86 14.92
C VAL A 320 -17.88 41.31 14.65
N ALA A 321 -18.30 41.58 13.42
CA ALA A 321 -18.66 42.90 12.92
C ALA A 321 -20.18 43.12 12.87
N ASN A 322 -20.97 42.06 12.74
CA ASN A 322 -22.43 42.17 12.68
C ASN A 322 -23.11 40.90 13.22
N LEU A 323 -24.34 41.05 13.72
CA LEU A 323 -25.20 39.98 14.20
C LEU A 323 -26.62 40.18 13.65
N LEU A 324 -27.12 39.18 12.95
CA LEU A 324 -28.53 39.09 12.57
C LEU A 324 -29.18 37.94 13.34
N ALA A 325 -30.25 38.24 14.09
CA ALA A 325 -31.00 37.25 14.84
C ALA A 325 -32.35 36.96 14.17
N LYS A 326 -32.63 35.68 13.90
CA LYS A 326 -33.93 35.20 13.41
C LYS A 326 -34.55 34.26 14.43
N VAL A 327 -35.84 34.42 14.72
CA VAL A 327 -36.56 33.49 15.58
C VAL A 327 -36.81 32.20 14.81
N ARG A 328 -36.36 31.07 15.36
CA ARG A 328 -36.62 29.76 14.76
C ARG A 328 -37.98 29.29 15.27
N LYS A 329 -38.98 29.31 14.39
CA LYS A 329 -40.34 28.81 14.69
C LYS A 329 -40.35 27.32 14.97
#